data_AF-A0A8X7PCB7-F1
#
_entry.id   AF-A0A8X7PCB7-F1
#
_cell.length_a   1.000
_cell.length_b   1.000
_cell.length_c   1.000
_cell.angle_alpha   90.00
_cell.angle_beta   90.00
_cell.angle_gamma   90.00
#
_symmetry.space_group_name_H-M   'P 1'
#
loop_
_entity.id
_entity.type
_entity.pdbx_description
1 polymer ?
#
loop_
_entity_poly.entity_id
_entity_poly.type
_entity_poly.pdbx_seq_one_letter_code
_entity_poly.pdbx_strand_id
1 'polypeptide(L)'
;MNVGLLCEYVVGRAVLISMLNAEQTIAFYNLKNKTIAFIGDSLGRQQFQSLMCMATGGKDSPEVQNVGWKYGLVKPIGAPRPDGWAYRFPSTNTTILYYWSASLSDLVPMNNTDDPPRLTAMHLDRPPAFMRTYLHRFDVLVLNTGHHWHRYKIEGNHWVMHFTLT
;
A
#
# COMPACT_ATOMS: atom_id res chain seq x y z
N MET A 1 12.82 2.08 -3.81
CA MET A 1 12.40 2.92 -4.96
C MET A 1 12.76 4.36 -4.61
N ASN A 2 13.50 5.05 -5.48
CA ASN A 2 13.83 6.47 -5.28
C ASN A 2 12.57 7.30 -5.55
N VAL A 3 12.32 8.35 -4.77
CA VAL A 3 11.08 9.15 -4.85
C VAL A 3 10.97 9.87 -6.21
N GLY A 4 12.10 10.17 -6.85
CA GLY A 4 12.17 10.64 -8.24
C GLY A 4 11.54 9.71 -9.27
N LEU A 5 11.99 8.46 -9.29
CA LEU A 5 11.48 7.42 -10.20
C LEU A 5 9.99 7.12 -9.98
N LEU A 6 9.45 7.41 -8.79
CA LEU A 6 8.04 7.23 -8.48
C LEU A 6 7.14 8.16 -9.31
N CYS A 7 7.63 9.35 -9.68
CA CYS A 7 6.84 10.35 -10.40
C CYS A 7 6.92 10.24 -11.92
N GLU A 8 8.05 9.83 -12.47
CA GLU A 8 8.15 9.55 -13.92
C GLU A 8 7.14 8.47 -14.37
N TYR A 9 6.87 7.47 -13.51
CA TYR A 9 5.91 6.39 -13.80
C TYR A 9 4.44 6.85 -13.75
N VAL A 10 4.13 7.90 -12.97
CA VAL A 10 2.77 8.47 -12.84
C VAL A 10 2.49 9.48 -13.97
N VAL A 11 3.50 10.26 -14.37
CA VAL A 11 3.40 11.25 -15.46
C VAL A 11 3.11 10.58 -16.81
N GLY A 12 3.66 9.38 -17.06
CA GLY A 12 3.45 8.63 -18.31
C GLY A 12 2.02 8.08 -18.51
N ARG A 13 1.15 8.13 -17.49
CA ARG A 13 -0.26 7.68 -17.57
C ARG A 13 -1.23 8.78 -17.12
N ALA A 14 -1.13 9.99 -17.66
CA ALA A 14 -2.19 10.99 -17.70
C ALA A 14 -3.04 11.19 -16.41
N VAL A 15 -2.45 11.07 -15.21
CA VAL A 15 -3.11 11.51 -13.96
C VAL A 15 -2.67 12.94 -13.70
N LEU A 16 -3.43 13.86 -14.30
CA LEU A 16 -3.55 15.29 -14.02
C LEU A 16 -2.59 15.87 -12.95
N ILE A 17 -1.41 16.34 -13.37
CA ILE A 17 -0.49 17.15 -12.54
C ILE A 17 -0.77 18.67 -12.71
N SER A 18 -1.85 19.06 -13.40
CA SER A 18 -2.09 20.47 -13.77
C SER A 18 -2.88 21.32 -12.77
N MET A 19 -3.15 20.86 -11.53
CA MET A 19 -3.95 21.61 -10.54
C MET A 19 -3.18 21.98 -9.26
N LEU A 20 -1.88 22.25 -9.33
CA LEU A 20 -1.03 22.25 -8.14
C LEU A 20 -0.30 23.58 -7.99
N ASN A 21 -0.80 24.45 -7.09
CA ASN A 21 0.02 25.48 -6.44
C ASN A 21 -0.60 26.01 -5.12
N ALA A 22 -1.92 26.23 -5.04
CA ALA A 22 -2.55 26.73 -3.80
C ALA A 22 -3.11 25.61 -2.90
N GLU A 23 -3.81 24.63 -3.48
CA GLU A 23 -4.48 23.56 -2.72
C GLU A 23 -3.51 22.54 -2.09
N GLN A 24 -2.37 22.27 -2.74
CA GLN A 24 -1.32 21.39 -2.18
C GLN A 24 -0.85 21.86 -0.81
N THR A 25 -0.61 23.16 -0.68
CA THR A 25 -0.12 23.76 0.56
C THR A 25 -1.14 23.56 1.69
N ILE A 26 -2.42 23.85 1.43
CA ILE A 26 -3.50 23.74 2.42
C ILE A 26 -3.75 22.26 2.80
N ALA A 27 -3.75 21.35 1.83
CA ALA A 27 -3.90 19.92 2.08
C ALA A 27 -2.73 19.37 2.92
N PHE A 28 -1.49 19.72 2.60
CA PHE A 28 -0.32 19.24 3.36
C PHE A 28 -0.17 19.89 4.74
N TYR A 29 -0.62 21.14 4.95
CA TYR A 29 -0.64 21.74 6.28
C TYR A 29 -1.44 20.90 7.29
N ASN A 30 -2.57 20.32 6.86
CA ASN A 30 -3.41 19.46 7.70
C ASN A 30 -2.84 18.04 7.90
N LEU A 31 -1.79 17.67 7.16
CA LEU A 31 -1.13 16.37 7.24
C LEU A 31 0.14 16.39 8.10
N LYS A 32 0.51 17.54 8.68
CA LYS A 32 1.65 17.64 9.60
C LYS A 32 1.49 16.70 10.79
N ASN A 33 2.57 16.01 11.14
CA ASN A 33 2.63 15.02 12.21
C ASN A 33 1.68 13.81 12.03
N LYS A 34 1.16 13.56 10.83
CA LYS A 34 0.23 12.45 10.57
C LYS A 34 0.90 11.28 9.84
N THR A 35 0.38 10.09 10.08
CA THR A 35 0.66 8.88 9.31
C THR A 35 -0.54 8.50 8.46
N ILE A 36 -0.33 8.46 7.14
CA ILE A 36 -1.34 8.14 6.13
C ILE A 36 -1.00 6.77 5.55
N ALA A 37 -1.94 5.83 5.66
CA ALA A 37 -1.78 4.46 5.20
C ALA A 37 -2.75 4.15 4.06
N PHE A 38 -2.21 3.84 2.88
CA PHE A 38 -2.94 3.23 1.78
C PHE A 38 -2.81 1.72 1.88
N ILE A 39 -3.93 1.02 2.00
CA ILE A 39 -3.95 -0.45 2.07
C ILE A 39 -4.89 -0.97 1.00
N GLY A 40 -4.37 -1.75 0.06
CA GLY A 40 -5.18 -2.21 -1.06
C GLY A 40 -4.44 -2.82 -2.23
N ASP A 41 -5.09 -2.79 -3.40
CA ASP A 41 -4.60 -3.37 -4.64
C ASP A 41 -3.75 -2.39 -5.47
N SER A 42 -3.61 -2.65 -6.78
CA SER A 42 -2.86 -1.82 -7.71
C SER A 42 -3.38 -0.38 -7.82
N LEU A 43 -4.67 -0.12 -7.59
CA LEU A 43 -5.23 1.22 -7.61
C LEU A 43 -4.84 2.01 -6.36
N GLY A 44 -4.88 1.39 -5.19
CA GLY A 44 -4.38 2.00 -3.95
C GLY A 44 -2.90 2.35 -4.05
N ARG A 45 -2.10 1.52 -4.74
CA ARG A 45 -0.70 1.85 -5.04
C ARG A 45 -0.59 3.11 -5.92
N GLN A 46 -1.38 3.21 -6.98
CA GLN A 46 -1.37 4.39 -7.86
C GLN A 46 -1.79 5.67 -7.13
N GLN A 47 -2.79 5.58 -6.23
CA GLN A 47 -3.19 6.70 -5.37
C GLN A 47 -2.06 7.14 -4.44
N PHE A 48 -1.39 6.18 -3.79
CA PHE A 48 -0.19 6.45 -2.98
C PHE A 48 0.90 7.15 -3.81
N GLN A 49 1.20 6.65 -5.02
CA GLN A 49 2.21 7.24 -5.89
C GLN A 49 1.82 8.67 -6.32
N SER A 50 0.55 8.89 -6.66
CA SER A 50 0.01 10.22 -6.99
C SER A 50 0.17 11.19 -5.83
N LEU A 51 -0.20 10.80 -4.60
CA LEU A 51 -0.02 11.64 -3.43
C LEU A 51 1.45 11.93 -3.14
N MET A 52 2.34 10.94 -3.30
CA MET A 52 3.78 11.16 -3.16
C MET A 52 4.28 12.22 -4.14
N CYS A 53 3.83 12.20 -5.39
CA CYS A 53 4.22 13.21 -6.39
C CYS A 53 3.65 14.59 -6.10
N MET A 54 2.41 14.66 -5.60
CA MET A 54 1.88 15.93 -5.11
C MET A 54 2.71 16.46 -3.92
N ALA A 55 3.12 15.58 -3.01
CA ALA A 55 3.92 15.94 -1.83
C ALA A 55 5.29 16.53 -2.20
N THR A 56 5.94 15.98 -3.23
CA THR A 56 7.27 16.42 -3.67
C THR A 56 7.24 17.47 -4.77
N GLY A 57 6.05 17.87 -5.22
CA GLY A 57 5.89 18.72 -6.41
C GLY A 57 6.46 18.07 -7.68
N GLY A 58 6.48 16.73 -7.74
CA GLY A 58 6.99 15.96 -8.88
C GLY A 58 8.51 15.98 -9.04
N LYS A 59 9.27 16.43 -8.02
CA LYS A 59 10.73 16.54 -8.06
C LYS A 59 11.40 15.45 -7.22
N ASP A 60 12.69 15.24 -7.48
CA ASP A 60 13.56 14.50 -6.59
C ASP A 60 13.61 15.16 -5.22
N SER A 61 13.39 14.36 -4.18
CA SER A 61 13.36 14.81 -2.78
C SER A 61 14.28 13.92 -1.94
N PRO A 62 15.61 14.14 -1.99
CA PRO A 62 16.59 13.31 -1.28
C PRO A 62 16.42 13.34 0.25
N GLU A 63 15.73 14.35 0.79
CA GLU A 63 15.39 14.48 2.20
C GLU A 63 14.30 13.50 2.66
N VAL A 64 13.52 12.93 1.73
CA VAL A 64 12.46 11.98 2.05
C VAL A 64 13.08 10.64 2.45
N GLN A 65 12.77 10.19 3.67
CA GLN A 65 13.40 9.02 4.26
C GLN A 65 12.55 7.77 4.03
N ASN A 66 13.16 6.69 3.55
CA ASN A 66 12.52 5.38 3.56
C ASN A 66 12.50 4.81 4.98
N VAL A 67 11.31 4.67 5.54
CA VAL A 67 11.06 4.17 6.90
C VAL A 67 10.27 2.86 6.91
N GLY A 68 10.27 2.10 5.79
CA GLY A 68 9.54 0.83 5.66
C GLY A 68 9.83 -0.17 6.77
N TRP A 69 11.07 -0.21 7.26
CA TRP A 69 11.49 -1.07 8.37
C TRP A 69 10.70 -0.83 9.67
N LYS A 70 10.21 0.40 9.92
CA LYS A 70 9.38 0.72 11.10
C LYS A 70 7.99 0.06 11.06
N TYR A 71 7.60 -0.48 9.91
CA TYR A 71 6.33 -1.13 9.66
C TYR A 71 6.51 -2.57 9.17
N GLY A 72 7.71 -3.14 9.31
CA GLY A 72 8.01 -4.49 8.81
C GLY A 72 7.95 -4.63 7.29
N LEU A 73 7.96 -3.53 6.54
CA LEU A 73 7.93 -3.51 5.07
C LEU A 73 9.33 -3.70 4.49
N VAL A 74 10.06 -4.67 5.02
CA VAL A 74 11.37 -5.08 4.53
C VAL A 74 11.17 -6.12 3.45
N LYS A 75 11.95 -6.05 2.38
CA LYS A 75 11.90 -7.02 1.30
C LYS A 75 12.34 -8.41 1.84
N PRO A 76 11.48 -9.44 1.81
CA PRO A 76 11.89 -10.79 2.22
C PRO A 76 12.99 -11.35 1.31
N ILE A 77 13.82 -12.26 1.84
CA ILE A 77 14.85 -12.95 1.07
C ILE A 77 14.18 -13.73 -0.07
N GLY A 78 14.68 -13.56 -1.30
CA GLY A 78 14.14 -14.22 -2.50
C GLY A 78 12.86 -13.61 -3.07
N ALA A 79 12.19 -12.68 -2.37
CA ALA A 79 11.04 -11.98 -2.94
C ALA A 79 11.48 -11.00 -4.04
N PRO A 80 10.69 -10.76 -5.10
CA PRO A 80 11.03 -9.76 -6.11
C PRO A 80 10.96 -8.33 -5.57
N ARG A 81 10.02 -8.06 -4.65
CA ARG A 81 9.72 -6.73 -4.08
C ARG A 81 9.20 -6.87 -2.64
N PRO A 82 9.27 -5.80 -1.81
CA PRO A 82 8.57 -5.78 -0.52
C PRO A 82 7.05 -5.71 -0.72
N ASP A 83 6.31 -6.05 0.34
CA ASP A 83 4.85 -5.99 0.39
C ASP A 83 4.31 -4.56 0.50
N GLY A 84 5.19 -3.56 0.60
CA GLY A 84 4.81 -2.16 0.71
C GLY A 84 6.02 -1.23 0.81
N TRP A 85 5.72 0.05 0.95
CA TRP A 85 6.71 1.11 1.17
C TRP A 85 6.19 2.12 2.19
N ALA A 86 7.08 2.73 2.96
CA ALA A 86 6.74 3.84 3.85
C ALA A 86 7.80 4.92 3.75
N TYR A 87 7.37 6.16 3.53
CA TYR A 87 8.26 7.31 3.39
C TYR A 87 7.88 8.40 4.39
N ARG A 88 8.89 8.96 5.05
CA ARG A 88 8.73 10.05 6.01
C ARG A 88 9.29 11.34 5.43
N PHE A 89 8.49 12.39 5.52
CA PHE A 89 8.83 13.76 5.19
C PHE A 89 9.30 14.47 6.47
N PRO A 90 10.60 14.74 6.65
CA PRO A 90 11.10 15.29 7.91
C PRO A 90 10.56 16.70 8.22
N SER A 91 10.36 17.52 7.18
CA SER A 91 9.90 18.91 7.30
C SER A 91 8.50 19.06 7.93
N THR A 92 7.61 18.10 7.68
CA THR A 92 6.25 18.08 8.22
C THR A 92 6.04 16.99 9.27
N ASN A 93 7.05 16.14 9.48
CA ASN A 93 6.95 14.91 10.25
C ASN A 93 5.77 14.01 9.79
N THR A 94 5.44 14.05 8.50
CA THR A 94 4.37 13.24 7.90
C THR A 94 4.95 11.91 7.40
N THR A 95 4.23 10.82 7.61
CA THR A 95 4.57 9.52 6.99
C THR A 95 3.47 9.14 6.02
N ILE A 96 3.84 8.78 4.79
CA ILE A 96 2.93 8.26 3.78
C ILE A 96 3.39 6.84 3.45
N LEU A 97 2.49 5.87 3.54
CA LEU A 97 2.81 4.47 3.30
C LEU A 97 1.77 3.77 2.45
N TYR A 98 2.22 2.69 1.81
CA TYR A 98 1.40 1.76 1.07
C TYR A 98 1.69 0.34 1.52
N TYR A 99 0.65 -0.46 1.73
CA TYR A 99 0.73 -1.90 1.94
C TYR A 99 -0.16 -2.65 0.93
N TRP A 100 0.41 -3.66 0.28
CA TRP A 100 -0.29 -4.51 -0.67
C TRP A 100 -1.22 -5.48 0.07
N SER A 101 -2.53 -5.27 -0.08
CA SER A 101 -3.54 -6.22 0.35
C SER A 101 -4.71 -6.19 -0.62
N ALA A 102 -4.62 -7.03 -1.65
CA ALA A 102 -5.55 -6.97 -2.76
C ALA A 102 -6.99 -7.36 -2.39
N SER A 103 -7.20 -8.26 -1.42
CA SER A 103 -8.52 -8.66 -0.93
C SER A 103 -8.94 -7.98 0.38
N LEU A 104 -8.05 -7.20 1.02
CA LEU A 104 -8.25 -6.68 2.38
C LEU A 104 -8.63 -7.75 3.43
N SER A 105 -8.33 -9.02 3.12
CA SER A 105 -8.57 -10.17 3.99
C SER A 105 -7.24 -10.73 4.47
N ASP A 106 -7.27 -11.46 5.57
CA ASP A 106 -6.10 -12.24 5.99
C ASP A 106 -5.88 -13.43 5.06
N LEU A 107 -4.63 -13.65 4.66
CA LEU A 107 -4.24 -14.71 3.73
C LEU A 107 -3.34 -15.70 4.47
N VAL A 108 -3.83 -16.92 4.64
CA VAL A 108 -3.13 -17.97 5.39
C VAL A 108 -2.87 -19.15 4.45
N PRO A 109 -1.61 -19.54 4.20
CA PRO A 109 -1.32 -20.74 3.43
C PRO A 109 -2.00 -21.96 4.05
N MET A 110 -2.71 -22.74 3.24
CA MET A 110 -3.34 -23.98 3.67
C MET A 110 -2.32 -25.11 3.67
N ASN A 111 -2.44 -26.04 4.61
CA ASN A 111 -1.61 -27.23 4.68
C ASN A 111 -2.28 -28.36 3.87
N ASN A 112 -2.48 -28.13 2.57
CA ASN A 112 -3.00 -29.17 1.68
C ASN A 112 -1.86 -30.03 1.13
N THR A 113 -2.05 -31.35 1.14
CA THR A 113 -1.07 -32.37 0.75
C THR A 113 -0.94 -32.58 -0.75
N ASP A 114 -1.82 -31.98 -1.54
CA ASP A 114 -1.90 -32.22 -2.97
C ASP A 114 -0.85 -31.42 -3.77
N ASP A 115 -0.52 -31.98 -4.94
CA ASP A 115 0.38 -31.43 -5.97
C ASP A 115 0.13 -29.91 -6.17
N PRO A 116 1.19 -29.10 -6.41
CA PRO A 116 1.07 -27.66 -6.49
C PRO A 116 0.00 -27.22 -7.49
N PRO A 117 -0.73 -26.13 -7.18
CA PRO A 117 -0.35 -25.10 -6.21
C PRO A 117 -0.99 -25.26 -4.82
N ARG A 118 -0.20 -24.94 -3.78
CA ARG A 118 -0.68 -24.81 -2.40
C ARG A 118 -1.75 -23.74 -2.32
N LEU A 119 -2.92 -24.11 -1.78
CA LEU A 119 -4.05 -23.20 -1.63
C LEU A 119 -3.79 -22.19 -0.51
N THR A 120 -4.41 -21.03 -0.60
CA THR A 120 -4.38 -19.99 0.44
C THR A 120 -5.79 -19.71 0.91
N ALA A 121 -6.03 -19.84 2.21
CA ALA A 121 -7.28 -19.46 2.84
C ALA A 121 -7.36 -17.93 2.91
N MET A 122 -8.38 -17.36 2.29
CA MET A 122 -8.72 -15.95 2.35
C MET A 122 -9.82 -15.75 3.38
N HIS A 123 -9.43 -15.37 4.60
CA HIS A 123 -10.31 -15.20 5.75
C HIS A 123 -11.10 -13.89 5.64
N LEU A 124 -12.38 -14.00 5.24
CA LEU A 124 -13.27 -12.85 5.08
C LEU A 124 -13.65 -12.19 6.42
N ASP A 125 -13.48 -12.93 7.51
CA ASP A 125 -13.74 -12.54 8.88
C ASP A 125 -12.56 -11.81 9.55
N ARG A 126 -11.42 -11.66 8.87
CA ARG A 126 -10.18 -11.15 9.48
C ARG A 126 -9.53 -10.07 8.61
N PRO A 127 -9.13 -8.93 9.20
CA PRO A 127 -8.33 -7.95 8.46
C PRO A 127 -6.93 -8.51 8.17
N PRO A 128 -6.20 -7.93 7.20
CA PRO A 128 -4.85 -8.36 6.86
C PRO A 128 -3.95 -8.34 8.09
N ALA A 129 -3.05 -9.32 8.22
CA ALA A 129 -2.11 -9.40 9.36
C ALA A 129 -1.39 -8.08 9.66
N PHE A 130 -0.99 -7.33 8.62
CA PHE A 130 -0.39 -6.01 8.75
C PHE A 130 -1.27 -5.01 9.52
N MET A 131 -2.57 -4.96 9.23
CA MET A 131 -3.50 -4.05 9.90
C MET A 131 -3.65 -4.42 11.37
N ARG A 132 -3.74 -5.72 11.71
CA ARG A 132 -3.82 -6.14 13.12
C ARG A 132 -2.66 -5.62 13.96
N THR A 133 -1.48 -5.51 13.36
CA THR A 133 -0.27 -5.04 14.04
C THR A 133 -0.17 -3.51 14.06
N TYR A 134 -0.47 -2.82 12.95
CA TYR A 134 -0.09 -1.41 12.78
C TYR A 134 -1.25 -0.41 12.74
N LEU A 135 -2.51 -0.86 12.77
CA LEU A 135 -3.68 0.03 12.64
C LEU A 135 -3.67 1.19 13.64
N HIS A 136 -3.24 0.93 14.87
CA HIS A 136 -3.15 1.93 15.95
C HIS A 136 -2.15 3.07 15.68
N ARG A 137 -1.33 2.97 14.63
CA ARG A 137 -0.29 3.96 14.28
C ARG A 137 -0.72 4.90 13.15
N PHE A 138 -1.91 4.74 12.60
CA PHE A 138 -2.38 5.49 11.44
C PHE A 138 -3.38 6.57 11.85
N ASP A 139 -3.15 7.80 11.40
CA ASP A 139 -4.09 8.92 11.58
C ASP A 139 -5.14 8.95 10.47
N VAL A 140 -4.75 8.50 9.27
CA VAL A 140 -5.61 8.42 8.08
C VAL A 140 -5.41 7.06 7.43
N LEU A 141 -6.51 6.36 7.20
CA LEU A 141 -6.52 5.06 6.55
C LEU A 141 -7.35 5.15 5.25
N VAL A 142 -6.73 4.80 4.13
CA VAL A 142 -7.37 4.73 2.81
C VAL A 142 -7.37 3.27 2.37
N LEU A 143 -8.56 2.69 2.28
CA LEU A 143 -8.76 1.30 1.86
C LEU A 143 -9.24 1.25 0.42
N ASN A 144 -8.69 0.31 -0.35
CA ASN A 144 -9.20 0.01 -1.69
C ASN A 144 -9.15 -1.50 -1.96
N THR A 145 -10.19 -2.02 -2.60
CA THR A 145 -10.19 -3.39 -3.11
C THR A 145 -11.24 -3.51 -4.21
N GLY A 146 -10.98 -4.36 -5.20
CA GLY A 146 -11.94 -4.62 -6.28
C GLY A 146 -11.32 -5.40 -7.43
N HIS A 147 -10.10 -5.03 -7.85
CA HIS A 147 -9.49 -5.63 -9.04
C HIS A 147 -9.20 -7.13 -8.90
N HIS A 148 -9.17 -7.67 -7.69
CA HIS A 148 -8.94 -9.10 -7.44
C HIS A 148 -10.21 -9.88 -7.09
N TRP A 149 -11.37 -9.23 -6.99
CA TRP A 149 -12.66 -9.85 -6.67
C TRP A 149 -13.38 -10.38 -7.91
N HIS A 150 -12.63 -11.02 -8.81
CA HIS A 150 -13.22 -11.74 -9.93
C HIS A 150 -12.59 -13.12 -10.05
N ARG A 151 -13.39 -14.06 -10.56
CA ARG A 151 -13.08 -15.48 -10.61
C ARG A 151 -11.65 -15.77 -11.05
N TYR A 152 -11.24 -15.19 -12.18
CA TYR A 152 -9.90 -15.41 -12.75
C TYR A 152 -8.76 -15.01 -11.80
N LYS A 153 -8.88 -13.90 -11.05
CA LYS A 153 -7.85 -13.52 -10.08
C LYS A 153 -7.90 -14.37 -8.83
N ILE A 154 -9.08 -14.73 -8.34
CA ILE A 154 -9.20 -15.59 -7.16
C ILE A 154 -8.56 -16.95 -7.44
N GLU A 155 -8.90 -17.57 -8.58
CA GLU A 155 -8.34 -18.85 -9.02
C GLU A 155 -6.83 -18.72 -9.29
N GLY A 156 -6.41 -17.67 -10.01
CA GLY A 156 -4.99 -17.45 -10.35
C GLY A 156 -4.09 -17.09 -9.16
N ASN A 157 -4.65 -16.63 -8.04
CA ASN A 157 -3.91 -16.46 -6.78
C ASN A 157 -4.08 -17.67 -5.84
N HIS A 158 -4.81 -18.71 -6.25
CA HIS A 158 -5.09 -19.91 -5.46
C HIS A 158 -5.78 -19.60 -4.13
N TRP A 159 -6.69 -18.62 -4.14
CA TRP A 159 -7.44 -18.19 -2.97
C TRP A 159 -8.74 -18.98 -2.81
N VAL A 160 -8.97 -19.49 -1.62
CA VAL A 160 -10.23 -20.12 -1.22
C VAL A 160 -10.86 -19.24 -0.16
N MET A 161 -12.10 -18.78 -0.40
CA MET A 161 -12.84 -18.00 0.60
C MET A 161 -13.06 -18.86 1.83
N HIS A 162 -12.64 -18.35 2.98
CA HIS A 162 -12.75 -19.05 4.25
C HIS A 162 -13.45 -18.15 5.27
N PHE A 163 -14.30 -18.76 6.07
CA PHE A 163 -14.97 -18.10 7.19
C PHE A 163 -14.81 -19.00 8.41
N THR A 164 -14.20 -18.47 9.46
CA THR A 164 -14.13 -19.19 10.73
C THR A 164 -15.39 -18.88 11.52
N LEU A 165 -16.28 -19.86 11.68
CA LEU A 165 -17.35 -19.76 12.67
C LEU A 165 -16.69 -19.73 14.04
N THR A 166 -16.87 -18.61 14.74
CA THR A 166 -16.47 -18.43 16.14
C THR A 166 -17.66 -18.68 17.05
#